data_AF-A0A849PTG0-F1
#
_entry.id   AF-A0A849PTG0-F1
#
_cell.length_a   1.000
_cell.length_b   1.000
_cell.length_c   1.000
_cell.angle_alpha   90.00
_cell.angle_beta   90.00
_cell.angle_gamma   90.00
#
_symmetry.space_group_name_H-M   'P 1'
#
loop_
_entity.id
_entity.type
_entity.pdbx_description
1 polymer ?
#
loop_
_entity_poly.entity_id
_entity_poly.type
_entity_poly.pdbx_seq_one_letter_code
_entity_poly.pdbx_strand_id
1 'polypeptide(L)'
;MDEKAKEIYEEFRCELGIHERDIVDAQNLHRDLLNKNPFRYESPYLISAVCIYAISQMIPQKVTIEDIENISHIKKNDIMKCYKLVLDSELSGFLQQRDDDVSQ
;
A
#
# COMPACT_ATOMS: atom_id res chain seq x y z
N MET A 1 14.61 2.24 -0.54
CA MET A 1 13.56 1.43 -1.18
C MET A 1 14.14 0.81 -2.43
N ASP A 2 13.87 -0.47 -2.64
CA ASP A 2 14.36 -1.26 -3.79
C ASP A 2 13.92 -0.64 -5.12
N GLU A 3 14.75 -0.73 -6.15
CA GLU A 3 14.48 -0.13 -7.46
C GLU A 3 13.24 -0.76 -8.13
N LYS A 4 13.04 -2.08 -7.95
CA LYS A 4 11.83 -2.76 -8.44
C LYS A 4 10.58 -2.26 -7.74
N ALA A 5 10.66 -1.99 -6.43
CA ALA A 5 9.51 -1.45 -5.70
C ALA A 5 9.11 -0.08 -6.25
N LYS A 6 10.09 0.79 -6.58
CA LYS A 6 9.81 2.11 -7.19
C LYS A 6 9.09 1.99 -8.53
N GLU A 7 9.54 1.09 -9.41
CA GLU A 7 8.90 0.84 -10.71
C GLU A 7 7.45 0.39 -10.55
N ILE A 8 7.17 -0.51 -9.60
CA ILE A 8 5.82 -1.00 -9.31
C ILE A 8 4.92 0.14 -8.83
N TYR A 9 5.43 1.03 -7.98
CA TYR A 9 4.66 2.18 -7.52
C TYR A 9 4.38 3.19 -8.63
N GLU A 10 5.32 3.38 -9.55
CA GLU A 10 5.13 4.25 -10.71
C GLU A 10 4.08 3.68 -11.68
N GLU A 11 4.06 2.36 -11.86
CA GLU A 11 3.02 1.65 -12.61
C GLU A 11 1.64 1.88 -11.98
N PHE A 12 1.47 1.61 -10.68
CA PHE A 12 0.20 1.89 -9.99
C PHE A 12 -0.19 3.36 -10.05
N ARG A 13 0.77 4.29 -9.94
CA ARG A 13 0.53 5.73 -10.04
C ARG A 13 -0.09 6.09 -11.40
N CYS A 14 0.52 5.60 -12.48
CA CYS A 14 0.09 5.88 -13.83
C CYS A 14 -1.26 5.25 -14.14
N GLU A 15 -1.44 3.97 -13.82
CA GLU A 15 -2.64 3.20 -14.17
C GLU A 15 -3.87 3.60 -13.33
N LEU A 16 -3.68 3.96 -12.07
CA LEU A 16 -4.78 4.33 -11.16
C LEU A 16 -4.98 5.83 -11.01
N GLY A 17 -4.07 6.65 -11.56
CA GLY A 17 -4.10 8.10 -11.43
C GLY A 17 -3.99 8.58 -9.98
N ILE A 18 -3.23 7.85 -9.14
CA ILE A 18 -3.02 8.20 -7.73
C ILE A 18 -2.04 9.36 -7.64
N HIS A 19 -2.29 10.30 -6.74
CA HIS A 19 -1.40 11.45 -6.55
C HIS A 19 -0.03 11.02 -6.00
N GLU A 20 1.04 11.69 -6.44
CA GLU A 20 2.43 11.35 -6.04
C GLU A 20 2.61 11.33 -4.52
N ARG A 21 1.96 12.26 -3.81
CA ARG A 21 1.94 12.29 -2.33
C ARG A 21 1.44 10.96 -1.72
N ASP A 22 0.35 10.41 -2.22
CA ASP A 22 -0.23 9.18 -1.70
C ASP A 22 0.62 7.95 -2.07
N ILE A 23 1.35 8.01 -3.20
CA ILE A 23 2.37 7.02 -3.55
C ILE A 23 3.52 7.04 -2.53
N VAL A 24 4.00 8.22 -2.15
CA VAL A 24 5.05 8.35 -1.12
C VAL A 24 4.58 7.78 0.22
N ASP A 25 3.33 8.03 0.62
CA ASP A 25 2.75 7.45 1.83
C ASP A 25 2.70 5.91 1.75
N ALA A 26 2.30 5.36 0.60
CA ALA A 26 2.29 3.92 0.38
C ALA A 26 3.70 3.30 0.40
N GLN A 27 4.70 4.02 -0.11
CA GLN A 27 6.11 3.61 -0.06
C GLN A 27 6.70 3.64 1.35
N ASN A 28 6.27 4.60 2.17
CA ASN A 28 6.65 4.67 3.58
C ASN A 28 6.06 3.46 4.34
N LEU A 29 4.75 3.20 4.17
CA LEU A 29 4.09 2.03 4.73
C LEU A 29 4.79 0.71 4.32
N HIS A 30 5.16 0.57 3.04
CA HIS A 30 5.91 -0.60 2.56
C HIS A 30 7.22 -0.81 3.32
N ARG A 31 8.01 0.25 3.48
CA ARG A 31 9.28 0.19 4.21
C ARG A 31 9.06 -0.26 5.65
N ASP A 32 8.00 0.21 6.29
CA ASP A 32 7.68 -0.13 7.67
C ASP A 32 7.21 -1.59 7.78
N LEU A 33 6.41 -2.07 6.82
CA LEU A 33 6.01 -3.48 6.73
C LEU A 33 7.19 -4.43 6.54
N LEU A 34 8.18 -4.10 5.71
CA LEU A 34 9.38 -4.94 5.50
C LEU A 34 10.20 -5.16 6.78
N ASN A 35 10.10 -4.25 7.75
CA ASN A 35 10.74 -4.40 9.05
C ASN A 35 9.99 -5.38 9.97
N LYS A 36 8.79 -5.82 9.61
CA LYS A 36 7.97 -6.76 10.37
C LYS A 36 8.08 -8.18 9.81
N ASN A 37 8.14 -9.15 10.73
CA ASN A 37 8.38 -10.56 10.42
C ASN A 37 7.45 -11.17 9.35
N PRO A 38 6.11 -10.95 9.36
CA PRO A 38 5.23 -11.57 8.37
C PRO A 38 5.40 -11.05 6.95
N PHE A 39 6.01 -9.88 6.72
CA PHE A 39 6.14 -9.28 5.39
C PHE A 39 7.57 -9.28 4.85
N ARG A 40 8.58 -9.58 5.68
CA ARG A 40 10.00 -9.53 5.31
C ARG A 40 10.34 -10.32 4.03
N TYR A 41 9.62 -11.41 3.77
CA TYR A 41 9.87 -12.32 2.65
C TYR A 41 8.74 -12.33 1.62
N GLU A 42 7.77 -11.43 1.75
CA GLU A 42 6.67 -11.33 0.79
C GLU A 42 7.14 -10.67 -0.51
N SER A 43 6.39 -10.93 -1.58
CA SER A 43 6.67 -10.32 -2.88
C SER A 43 6.61 -8.79 -2.77
N PRO A 44 7.61 -8.05 -3.28
CA PRO A 44 7.55 -6.59 -3.35
C PRO A 44 6.28 -6.10 -4.07
N TYR A 45 5.82 -6.86 -5.06
CA TYR A 45 4.60 -6.55 -5.80
C TYR A 45 3.34 -6.72 -4.94
N LEU A 46 3.27 -7.77 -4.12
CA LEU A 46 2.16 -7.98 -3.19
C LEU A 46 2.12 -6.91 -2.09
N ILE A 47 3.27 -6.57 -1.51
CA ILE A 47 3.34 -5.52 -0.49
C ILE A 47 2.94 -4.18 -1.10
N SER A 48 3.47 -3.81 -2.28
CA SER A 48 3.10 -2.56 -2.96
C SER A 48 1.61 -2.50 -3.27
N ALA A 49 1.03 -3.56 -3.83
CA ALA A 49 -0.41 -3.68 -4.09
C ALA A 49 -1.25 -3.43 -2.84
N VAL A 50 -0.88 -4.06 -1.71
CA VAL A 50 -1.60 -3.91 -0.45
C VAL A 50 -1.44 -2.52 0.15
N CYS A 51 -0.26 -1.91 0.03
CA CYS A 51 -0.02 -0.54 0.51
C CYS A 51 -0.86 0.47 -0.28
N ILE A 52 -0.92 0.33 -1.62
CA ILE A 52 -1.79 1.15 -2.47
C ILE A 52 -3.24 0.99 -2.05
N TYR A 53 -3.70 -0.25 -1.86
CA TYR A 53 -5.05 -0.50 -1.39
C TYR A 53 -5.31 0.21 -0.05
N ALA A 54 -4.42 0.02 0.93
CA ALA A 54 -4.56 0.60 2.26
C ALA A 54 -4.64 2.13 2.24
N ILE A 55 -3.71 2.80 1.54
CA ILE A 55 -3.70 4.27 1.42
C ILE A 55 -4.94 4.76 0.66
N SER A 56 -5.37 4.06 -0.39
CA SER A 56 -6.59 4.42 -1.14
C SER A 56 -7.84 4.42 -0.24
N GLN A 57 -7.89 3.56 0.78
CA GLN A 57 -9.00 3.54 1.73
C GLN A 57 -9.05 4.79 2.63
N MET A 58 -7.98 5.57 2.71
CA MET A 58 -7.88 6.77 3.52
C MET A 58 -8.07 8.07 2.74
N ILE A 59 -8.15 8.01 1.41
CA ILE A 59 -8.32 9.17 0.53
C ILE A 59 -9.66 9.13 -0.21
N PRO A 60 -10.09 10.23 -0.85
CA PRO A 60 -11.33 10.26 -1.63
C PRO A 60 -11.30 9.33 -2.85
N GLN A 61 -10.13 9.17 -3.46
CA GLN A 61 -9.94 8.28 -4.61
C GLN A 61 -9.82 6.82 -4.13
N LYS A 62 -10.96 6.13 -4.08
CA LYS A 62 -11.01 4.72 -3.70
C LYS A 62 -10.49 3.85 -4.85
N VAL A 63 -9.50 3.03 -4.54
CA VAL A 63 -9.03 1.95 -5.41
C VAL A 63 -9.67 0.66 -4.93
N THR A 64 -10.21 -0.12 -5.85
CA THR A 64 -10.77 -1.43 -5.52
C THR A 64 -9.71 -2.53 -5.59
N ILE A 65 -9.96 -3.65 -4.94
CA ILE A 65 -9.07 -4.81 -5.05
C ILE A 65 -9.05 -5.35 -6.49
N GLU A 66 -10.14 -5.18 -7.23
CA GLU A 66 -10.24 -5.60 -8.63
C GLU A 66 -9.36 -4.75 -9.53
N ASP A 67 -9.28 -3.42 -9.29
CA ASP A 67 -8.35 -2.54 -10.01
C ASP A 67 -6.89 -3.00 -9.80
N ILE A 68 -6.56 -3.36 -8.56
CA ILE A 68 -5.21 -3.82 -8.20
C ILE A 68 -4.93 -5.19 -8.80
N GLU A 69 -5.88 -6.14 -8.78
CA GLU A 69 -5.72 -7.46 -9.42
C GLU A 69 -5.51 -7.32 -10.94
N ASN A 70 -6.20 -6.37 -11.59
CA ASN A 70 -6.07 -6.14 -13.02
C ASN A 70 -4.66 -5.65 -13.42
N ILE A 71 -4.04 -4.80 -12.62
CA ILE A 71 -2.68 -4.28 -12.85
C ILE A 71 -1.62 -5.30 -12.43
N SER A 72 -1.74 -5.81 -11.20
CA SER A 72 -0.70 -6.65 -10.58
C SER A 72 -0.72 -8.11 -11.00
N HIS A 73 -1.85 -8.58 -11.54
CA HIS A 73 -2.16 -9.99 -11.76
C HIS A 73 -2.13 -10.85 -10.49
N ILE A 74 -2.12 -10.23 -9.31
CA ILE A 74 -2.19 -10.91 -8.02
C ILE A 74 -3.65 -11.19 -7.70
N LYS A 75 -3.95 -12.41 -7.26
CA LYS A 75 -5.31 -12.80 -6.92
C LYS A 75 -5.85 -11.99 -5.75
N LYS A 76 -7.10 -11.53 -5.86
CA LYS A 76 -7.85 -10.84 -4.80
C LYS A 76 -7.74 -11.49 -3.43
N ASN A 77 -7.73 -12.83 -3.35
CA ASN A 77 -7.60 -13.55 -2.09
C ASN A 77 -6.25 -13.31 -1.40
N ASP A 78 -5.16 -13.24 -2.16
CA ASP A 78 -3.82 -13.01 -1.62
C ASP A 78 -3.66 -11.55 -1.16
N ILE A 79 -4.20 -10.61 -1.94
CA ILE A 79 -4.28 -9.18 -1.56
C ILE A 79 -5.05 -9.03 -0.26
N MET A 80 -6.25 -9.62 -0.14
CA MET A 80 -7.07 -9.54 1.08
C MET A 80 -6.40 -10.19 2.29
N LYS A 81 -5.73 -11.34 2.11
CA LYS A 81 -5.03 -12.03 3.20
C LYS A 81 -3.90 -11.16 3.73
N CYS A 82 -3.09 -10.59 2.84
CA CYS A 82 -1.99 -9.71 3.22
C CYS A 82 -2.50 -8.40 3.83
N TYR A 83 -3.57 -7.81 3.28
CA TYR A 83 -4.19 -6.60 3.83
C TYR A 83 -4.70 -6.79 5.26
N LYS A 84 -5.28 -7.95 5.60
CA LYS A 84 -5.66 -8.25 6.99
C LYS A 84 -4.47 -8.25 7.94
N LEU A 85 -3.33 -8.80 7.50
CA LEU A 85 -2.10 -8.75 8.30
C LEU A 85 -1.61 -7.31 8.49
N VAL A 86 -1.77 -6.44 7.48
CA VAL A 86 -1.42 -5.01 7.59
C VAL A 86 -2.33 -4.31 8.59
N LEU A 87 -3.64 -4.56 8.54
CA LEU A 87 -4.60 -4.05 9.52
C LEU A 87 -4.24 -4.48 10.95
N ASP A 88 -3.89 -5.75 11.14
CA ASP A 88 -3.53 -6.31 12.44
C ASP A 88 -2.17 -5.80 12.97
N SER A 89 -1.30 -5.29 12.09
CA SER A 89 0.06 -4.89 12.45
C SER A 89 0.33 -3.39 12.46
N GLU A 90 -0.41 -2.55 11.72
CA GLU A 90 0.01 -1.16 11.41
C GLU A 90 -1.08 -0.10 11.44
N LEU A 91 -2.36 -0.40 11.18
CA LEU A 91 -3.32 0.71 11.00
C LEU A 91 -3.53 1.53 12.29
N SER A 92 -3.27 1.00 13.49
CA SER A 92 -3.41 1.81 14.71
C SER A 92 -2.35 2.92 14.87
N GLY A 93 -1.14 2.75 14.33
CA GLY A 93 -0.02 3.69 14.54
C GLY A 93 0.12 4.75 13.45
N PHE A 94 -0.03 4.33 12.18
CA PHE A 94 0.08 5.22 11.02
C PHE A 94 -1.11 6.18 10.91
N LEU A 95 -2.31 5.76 11.33
CA LEU A 95 -3.51 6.62 11.38
C LEU A 95 -3.35 7.79 12.35
N GLN A 96 -2.73 7.56 13.52
CA GLN A 96 -2.56 8.57 14.56
C GLN A 96 -1.73 9.77 14.06
N GLN A 97 -0.68 9.51 13.27
CA GLN A 97 0.19 10.55 12.73
C GLN A 97 -0.43 11.37 11.60
N ARG A 98 -1.29 10.77 10.76
CA ARG A 98 -1.92 11.51 9.64
C ARG A 98 -2.98 12.50 10.13
N ASP A 99 -3.73 12.17 11.18
CA ASP A 99 -4.71 13.09 11.78
C ASP A 99 -4.03 14.30 12.45
N ASP A 100 -2.83 14.11 13.02
CA ASP A 100 -2.03 15.20 13.61
C ASP A 100 -1.50 16.18 12.55
N ASP A 101 -1.11 15.70 11.35
CA ASP A 101 -0.58 16.54 10.25
C ASP A 101 -1.67 17.33 9.50
N VAL A 102 -2.93 16.89 9.54
CA VAL A 102 -4.08 17.63 8.94
C VAL A 102 -4.63 18.69 9.92
N SER A 103 -4.27 18.61 11.19
CA SER A 103 -4.75 19.50 12.26
C SER A 103 -3.80 20.65 12.59
N GLN A 104 -2.67 20.80 11.88
CA GLN A 104 -1.74 21.93 11.96
C GLN A 104 -1.86 22.87 10.76
#